data_AF-A0A975M1I3-F1
#
_entry.id   AF-A0A975M1I3-F1
#
_cell.length_a   1.000
_cell.length_b   1.000
_cell.length_c   1.000
_cell.angle_alpha   90.00
_cell.angle_beta   90.00
_cell.angle_gamma   90.00
#
_symmetry.space_group_name_H-M   'P 1'
#
loop_
_entity.id
_entity.type
_entity.pdbx_description
1 polymer ?
#
loop_
_entity_poly.entity_id
_entity_poly.type
_entity_poly.pdbx_seq_one_letter_code
_entity_poly.pdbx_strand_id
1 'polypeptide(L)'
;MYVAFNFAKVDNSDISSELDSLGAMLSFTMEDMVFTSGYWGGGATSISTGDSAFIKSYAASDPIPRQFLDAGSVIDIADEYKIKLIFLSYSAEDGYKVLYRTGEFTGEVVVTDAMYRDYQYIAFNFSSTTADTDLSDELDILEAQLTISMFDEPLVAHVDEALNFVTGYYEDGKTSITTGDTDFIKGFAASNVLSKASFDGIESITIADGYQLKVIYIGYDHNVYSVMLRTGNMTGSIVLDEAFWGDYEYVAFNFSSVPSSDLSGVLETLPSYVTFVDAVA
;
A
#
# COMPACT_ATOMS: atom_id res chain seq x y z
N MET A 1 19.71 6.35 -7.95
CA MET A 1 21.09 6.46 -8.47
C MET A 1 20.98 6.89 -9.93
N TYR A 2 21.40 8.11 -10.28
CA TYR A 2 21.41 8.52 -11.68
C TYR A 2 22.72 8.01 -12.32
N VAL A 3 22.61 7.11 -13.28
CA VAL A 3 23.76 6.68 -14.08
C VAL A 3 23.88 7.67 -15.24
N ALA A 4 24.92 8.50 -15.21
CA ALA A 4 25.26 9.37 -16.32
C ALA A 4 26.06 8.57 -17.35
N PHE A 5 25.54 8.44 -18.57
CA PHE A 5 26.25 7.83 -19.69
C PHE A 5 26.90 8.91 -20.54
N ASN A 6 28.20 8.76 -20.81
CA ASN A 6 28.89 9.56 -21.81
C ASN A 6 28.83 8.83 -23.15
N PHE A 7 28.10 9.39 -24.10
CA PHE A 7 28.07 8.90 -25.47
C PHE A 7 29.10 9.65 -26.31
N ALA A 8 29.88 8.91 -27.09
CA ALA A 8 30.75 9.43 -28.13
C ALA A 8 30.76 8.44 -29.29
N LYS A 9 30.74 8.94 -30.54
CA LYS A 9 30.99 8.09 -31.68
C LYS A 9 32.47 7.72 -31.75
N VAL A 10 32.75 6.49 -32.19
CA VAL A 10 34.12 5.97 -32.35
C VAL A 10 34.95 6.82 -33.32
N ASP A 11 34.31 7.46 -34.30
CA ASP A 11 34.96 8.36 -35.26
C ASP A 11 35.06 9.82 -34.78
N ASN A 12 34.64 10.11 -33.54
CA ASN A 12 34.53 11.46 -32.96
C ASN A 12 33.66 12.43 -33.78
N SER A 13 32.77 11.94 -34.64
CA SER A 13 31.82 12.81 -35.34
C SER A 13 30.75 13.37 -34.40
N ASP A 14 30.16 14.48 -34.80
CA ASP A 14 29.12 15.15 -34.03
C ASP A 14 27.89 14.25 -33.86
N ILE A 15 27.39 14.18 -32.62
CA ILE A 15 26.21 13.41 -32.21
C ILE A 15 25.01 14.30 -31.93
N SER A 16 25.14 15.62 -32.12
CA SER A 16 24.10 16.60 -31.80
C SER A 16 22.76 16.29 -32.46
N SER A 17 22.77 15.77 -33.70
CA SER A 17 21.57 15.37 -34.44
C SER A 17 20.95 14.03 -34.01
N GLU A 18 21.62 13.28 -33.13
CA GLU A 18 21.23 11.94 -32.69
C GLU A 18 20.90 11.90 -31.19
N LEU A 19 21.14 12.98 -30.45
CA LEU A 19 20.87 13.10 -29.01
C LEU A 19 19.45 12.63 -28.63
N ASP A 20 18.45 13.04 -29.42
CA ASP A 20 17.04 12.68 -29.19
C ASP A 20 16.75 11.18 -29.39
N SER A 21 17.64 10.46 -30.10
CA SER A 21 17.52 9.02 -30.34
C SER A 21 18.38 8.16 -29.42
N LEU A 22 19.36 8.74 -28.72
CA LEU A 22 20.27 7.98 -27.83
C LEU A 22 19.53 7.27 -26.70
N GLY A 23 18.47 7.86 -26.16
CA GLY A 23 17.62 7.23 -25.15
C GLY A 23 16.96 5.94 -25.65
N ALA A 24 16.55 5.91 -26.92
CA ALA A 24 15.97 4.73 -27.55
C ALA A 24 17.01 3.65 -27.92
N MET A 25 18.31 3.99 -27.88
CA MET A 25 19.40 3.03 -28.10
C MET A 25 19.78 2.26 -26.83
N LEU A 26 19.30 2.69 -25.66
CA LEU A 26 19.45 1.98 -24.40
C LEU A 26 18.14 1.25 -24.07
N SER A 27 18.11 -0.06 -24.25
CA SER A 27 17.06 -0.91 -23.70
C SER A 27 17.54 -1.52 -22.39
N PHE A 28 16.82 -1.26 -21.31
CA PHE A 28 16.96 -2.02 -20.08
C PHE A 28 15.81 -3.01 -20.02
N THR A 29 16.11 -4.30 -20.10
CA THR A 29 15.12 -5.35 -19.88
C THR A 29 15.26 -5.82 -18.45
N MET A 30 14.15 -5.99 -17.76
CA MET A 30 14.14 -6.69 -16.48
C MET A 30 14.61 -8.13 -16.74
N GLU A 31 15.49 -8.66 -15.89
CA GLU A 31 15.76 -10.09 -15.89
C GLU A 31 14.52 -10.84 -15.36
N ASP A 32 14.36 -12.10 -15.78
CA ASP A 32 13.28 -12.97 -15.28
C ASP A 32 13.37 -13.08 -13.75
N MET A 33 12.23 -13.02 -13.07
CA MET A 33 12.16 -13.09 -11.62
C MET A 33 12.62 -14.46 -11.13
N VAL A 34 13.52 -14.47 -10.15
CA VAL A 34 14.01 -15.73 -9.56
C VAL A 34 13.42 -15.91 -8.17
N PHE A 35 12.70 -17.02 -7.98
CA PHE A 35 12.13 -17.38 -6.69
C PHE A 35 13.03 -18.34 -5.91
N THR A 36 13.18 -18.07 -4.62
CA THR A 36 13.89 -18.92 -3.66
C THR A 36 12.93 -19.38 -2.57
N SER A 37 12.97 -20.66 -2.19
CA SER A 37 12.20 -21.16 -1.05
C SER A 37 12.54 -20.39 0.23
N GLY A 38 11.54 -19.77 0.84
CA GLY A 38 11.69 -18.87 1.96
C GLY A 38 10.91 -17.57 1.83
N TYR A 39 11.24 -16.60 2.70
CA TYR A 39 10.55 -15.31 2.74
C TYR A 39 11.45 -14.16 3.17
N TRP A 40 11.14 -12.96 2.69
CA TRP A 40 11.63 -11.69 3.21
C TRP A 40 10.94 -11.33 4.52
N GLY A 41 11.71 -11.31 5.62
CA GLY A 41 11.27 -10.86 6.94
C GLY A 41 11.36 -9.34 7.13
N GLY A 42 10.65 -8.79 8.12
CA GLY A 42 10.73 -7.35 8.43
C GLY A 42 12.12 -6.97 8.95
N GLY A 43 12.75 -5.94 8.38
CA GLY A 43 14.12 -5.54 8.72
C GLY A 43 15.22 -6.50 8.25
N ALA A 44 14.86 -7.56 7.52
CA ALA A 44 15.82 -8.54 7.02
C ALA A 44 16.70 -7.94 5.91
N THR A 45 17.94 -8.43 5.83
CA THR A 45 18.88 -8.10 4.75
C THR A 45 19.10 -9.24 3.76
N SER A 46 18.45 -10.39 4.00
CA SER A 46 18.43 -11.53 3.12
C SER A 46 17.12 -12.31 3.28
N ILE A 47 16.82 -13.17 2.30
CA ILE A 47 15.73 -14.14 2.38
C ILE A 47 16.01 -15.09 3.55
N SER A 48 15.00 -15.34 4.38
CA SER A 48 15.04 -16.40 5.40
C SER A 48 14.76 -17.73 4.72
N THR A 49 15.77 -18.61 4.69
CA THR A 49 15.73 -19.92 4.03
C THR A 49 15.86 -21.07 5.05
N GLY A 50 15.54 -22.29 4.64
CA GLY A 50 15.58 -23.49 5.48
C GLY A 50 14.57 -24.57 5.08
N ASP A 51 14.60 -25.71 5.76
CA ASP A 51 13.86 -26.92 5.37
C ASP A 51 12.58 -27.18 6.17
N SER A 52 12.15 -26.26 7.02
CA SER A 52 10.92 -26.45 7.80
C SER A 52 9.67 -26.33 6.91
N ALA A 53 8.60 -27.03 7.27
CA ALA A 53 7.32 -26.94 6.56
C ALA A 53 6.83 -25.48 6.44
N PHE A 54 7.02 -24.68 7.50
CA PHE A 54 6.70 -23.26 7.48
C PHE A 54 7.54 -22.46 6.48
N ILE A 55 8.84 -22.73 6.35
CA ILE A 55 9.67 -21.99 5.39
C ILE A 55 9.31 -22.38 3.96
N LYS A 56 9.09 -23.68 3.74
CA LYS A 56 8.74 -24.24 2.44
C LYS A 56 7.37 -23.80 1.93
N SER A 57 6.49 -23.30 2.80
CA SER A 57 5.22 -22.71 2.37
C SER A 57 5.32 -21.31 1.78
N TYR A 58 6.54 -20.78 1.65
CA TYR A 58 6.80 -19.50 1.04
C TYR A 58 7.87 -19.59 -0.04
N ALA A 59 7.75 -18.71 -1.03
CA ALA A 59 8.82 -18.40 -1.97
C ALA A 59 9.06 -16.89 -1.99
N ALA A 60 10.30 -16.46 -2.06
CA ALA A 60 10.68 -15.06 -2.15
C ALA A 60 11.33 -14.77 -3.48
N SER A 61 10.88 -13.71 -4.16
CA SER A 61 11.56 -13.22 -5.36
C SER A 61 12.84 -12.46 -4.99
N ASP A 62 13.71 -12.28 -5.97
CA ASP A 62 14.75 -11.27 -5.93
C ASP A 62 14.18 -9.84 -5.95
N PRO A 63 14.94 -8.83 -5.46
CA PRO A 63 14.51 -7.43 -5.48
C PRO A 63 14.51 -6.81 -6.89
N ILE A 64 13.35 -6.33 -7.30
CA ILE A 64 13.09 -5.63 -8.56
C ILE A 64 13.25 -4.12 -8.33
N PRO A 65 14.10 -3.42 -9.09
CA PRO A 65 14.18 -1.96 -9.05
C PRO A 65 12.84 -1.30 -9.38
N ARG A 66 12.44 -0.26 -8.63
CA ARG A 66 11.18 0.50 -8.86
C ARG A 66 10.98 0.97 -10.31
N GLN A 67 12.06 1.19 -11.06
CA GLN A 67 11.96 1.60 -12.47
C GLN A 67 11.39 0.52 -13.41
N PHE A 68 11.35 -0.75 -12.99
CA PHE A 68 10.80 -1.86 -13.76
C PHE A 68 9.40 -2.27 -13.30
N LEU A 69 9.00 -1.83 -12.12
CA LEU A 69 7.67 -2.03 -11.56
C LEU A 69 7.31 -0.75 -10.82
N ASP A 70 6.91 0.29 -11.54
CA ASP A 70 6.65 1.61 -10.98
C ASP A 70 5.24 1.72 -10.37
N ALA A 71 4.92 2.90 -9.82
CA ALA A 71 3.55 3.19 -9.42
C ALA A 71 2.66 3.22 -10.68
N GLY A 72 1.49 2.61 -10.59
CA GLY A 72 0.61 2.32 -11.72
C GLY A 72 0.80 0.92 -12.31
N SER A 73 1.81 0.15 -11.87
CA SER A 73 1.89 -1.26 -12.21
C SER A 73 0.70 -2.04 -11.61
N VAL A 74 0.03 -2.84 -12.42
CA VAL A 74 -1.04 -3.76 -12.02
C VAL A 74 -0.48 -5.17 -12.01
N ILE A 75 -0.67 -5.88 -10.91
CA ILE A 75 -0.19 -7.25 -10.72
C ILE A 75 -1.41 -8.15 -10.56
N ASP A 76 -1.65 -8.99 -11.56
CA ASP A 76 -2.63 -10.07 -11.52
C ASP A 76 -1.98 -11.34 -10.97
N ILE A 77 -2.60 -11.92 -9.95
CA ILE A 77 -2.13 -13.09 -9.21
C ILE A 77 -3.10 -14.25 -9.50
N ALA A 78 -2.57 -15.37 -9.95
CA ALA A 78 -3.38 -16.57 -10.17
C ALA A 78 -4.12 -17.04 -8.88
N ASP A 79 -5.37 -17.51 -9.02
CA ASP A 79 -6.33 -17.76 -7.93
C ASP A 79 -5.82 -18.67 -6.79
N GLU A 80 -4.88 -19.57 -7.06
CA GLU A 80 -4.33 -20.51 -6.07
C GLU A 80 -3.25 -19.89 -5.17
N TYR A 81 -2.92 -18.63 -5.42
CA TYR A 81 -1.80 -17.95 -4.79
C TYR A 81 -2.20 -16.60 -4.19
N LYS A 82 -1.32 -16.15 -3.29
CA LYS A 82 -1.38 -14.85 -2.66
C LYS A 82 0.03 -14.32 -2.46
N ILE A 83 0.18 -13.02 -2.56
CA ILE A 83 1.49 -12.37 -2.40
C ILE A 83 1.47 -11.32 -1.29
N LYS A 84 2.64 -11.07 -0.72
CA LYS A 84 2.92 -9.81 -0.02
C LYS A 84 3.92 -9.03 -0.85
N LEU A 85 3.68 -7.74 -1.00
CA LEU A 85 4.65 -6.81 -1.56
C LEU A 85 5.66 -6.46 -0.46
N ILE A 86 6.94 -6.55 -0.80
CA ILE A 86 8.07 -6.31 0.08
C ILE A 86 8.81 -5.11 -0.47
N PHE A 87 8.93 -4.05 0.30
CA PHE A 87 9.63 -2.85 -0.14
C PHE A 87 10.99 -2.74 0.55
N LEU A 88 12.01 -2.50 -0.27
CA LEU A 88 13.40 -2.52 0.15
C LEU A 88 14.13 -1.23 -0.24
N SER A 89 15.20 -0.97 0.50
CA SER A 89 16.25 -0.02 0.12
C SER A 89 17.56 -0.76 -0.07
N TYR A 90 18.48 -0.19 -0.84
CA TYR A 90 19.84 -0.69 -0.97
C TYR A 90 20.84 0.32 -0.38
N SER A 91 21.80 -0.19 0.37
CA SER A 91 23.01 0.55 0.74
C SER A 91 24.25 -0.29 0.48
N ALA A 92 25.40 0.36 0.26
CA ALA A 92 26.66 -0.33 0.05
C ALA A 92 27.16 -1.09 1.30
N GLU A 93 26.68 -0.71 2.50
CA GLU A 93 27.07 -1.32 3.77
C GLU A 93 26.20 -2.53 4.11
N ASP A 94 24.87 -2.38 4.02
CA ASP A 94 23.91 -3.42 4.44
C ASP A 94 23.39 -4.30 3.29
N GLY A 95 23.68 -3.93 2.03
CA GLY A 95 23.01 -4.50 0.87
C GLY A 95 21.53 -4.10 0.84
N TYR A 96 20.67 -5.03 0.40
CA TYR A 96 19.22 -4.85 0.45
C TYR A 96 18.72 -4.93 1.89
N LYS A 97 17.76 -4.09 2.25
CA LYS A 97 17.10 -4.11 3.56
C LYS A 97 15.60 -3.91 3.41
N VAL A 98 14.82 -4.83 3.99
CA VAL A 98 13.37 -4.75 4.03
C VAL A 98 12.94 -3.63 4.97
N LEU A 99 12.27 -2.62 4.42
CA LEU A 99 11.74 -1.49 5.19
C LEU A 99 10.26 -1.63 5.46
N TYR A 100 9.51 -2.26 4.55
CA TYR A 100 8.08 -2.46 4.70
C TYR A 100 7.59 -3.73 4.03
N ARG A 101 6.48 -4.27 4.56
CA ARG A 101 5.81 -5.46 4.06
C ARG A 101 4.31 -5.21 4.13
N THR A 102 3.61 -5.45 3.04
CA THR A 102 2.15 -5.36 3.03
C THR A 102 1.51 -6.56 3.72
N GLY A 103 0.19 -6.48 3.89
CA GLY A 103 -0.63 -7.68 4.04
C GLY A 103 -0.65 -8.53 2.76
N GLU A 104 -1.42 -9.61 2.81
CA GLU A 104 -1.61 -10.50 1.67
C GLU A 104 -2.59 -9.90 0.66
N PHE A 105 -2.30 -10.10 -0.62
CA PHE A 105 -3.13 -9.80 -1.78
C PHE A 105 -3.43 -11.08 -2.56
N THR A 106 -4.63 -11.14 -3.16
CA THR A 106 -5.13 -12.20 -4.04
C THR A 106 -5.83 -11.54 -5.21
N GLY A 107 -5.84 -12.15 -6.39
CA GLY A 107 -6.42 -11.54 -7.58
C GLY A 107 -5.55 -10.37 -8.06
N GLU A 108 -6.09 -9.16 -8.12
CA GLU A 108 -5.40 -8.00 -8.65
C GLU A 108 -4.86 -7.08 -7.53
N VAL A 109 -3.67 -6.52 -7.71
CA VAL A 109 -3.17 -5.39 -6.91
C VAL A 109 -2.55 -4.32 -7.80
N VAL A 110 -3.03 -3.08 -7.65
CA VAL A 110 -2.41 -1.89 -8.25
C VAL A 110 -1.38 -1.34 -7.28
N VAL A 111 -0.13 -1.24 -7.72
CA VAL A 111 0.95 -0.65 -6.95
C VAL A 111 0.87 0.87 -7.04
N THR A 112 0.56 1.53 -5.93
CA THR A 112 0.40 2.99 -5.89
C THR A 112 1.65 3.70 -5.39
N ASP A 113 1.78 5.00 -5.66
CA ASP A 113 2.88 5.80 -5.10
C ASP A 113 2.88 5.80 -3.57
N ALA A 114 1.68 5.76 -2.96
CA ALA A 114 1.51 5.68 -1.51
C ALA A 114 2.10 4.40 -0.90
N MET A 115 2.05 3.27 -1.62
CA MET A 115 2.72 2.04 -1.19
C MET A 115 4.25 2.16 -1.28
N TYR A 116 4.73 2.73 -2.38
CA TYR A 116 6.17 2.86 -2.66
C TYR A 116 6.89 3.79 -1.70
N ARG A 117 6.26 4.90 -1.29
CA ARG A 117 6.93 5.95 -0.49
C ARG A 117 8.30 6.29 -1.13
N ASP A 118 9.36 6.26 -0.32
CA ASP A 118 10.75 6.47 -0.75
C ASP A 118 11.53 5.16 -1.00
N TYR A 119 10.85 4.01 -1.06
CA TYR A 119 11.49 2.72 -1.29
C TYR A 119 12.01 2.60 -2.73
N GLN A 120 13.13 1.89 -2.87
CA GLN A 120 13.90 1.82 -4.13
C GLN A 120 13.63 0.53 -4.92
N TYR A 121 13.21 -0.52 -4.22
CA TYR A 121 13.00 -1.85 -4.78
C TYR A 121 11.73 -2.46 -4.20
N ILE A 122 11.13 -3.36 -4.99
CA ILE A 122 10.03 -4.22 -4.60
C ILE A 122 10.45 -5.69 -4.75
N ALA A 123 9.97 -6.56 -3.89
CA ALA A 123 10.08 -8.01 -4.03
C ALA A 123 8.77 -8.66 -3.59
N PHE A 124 8.63 -9.95 -3.83
CA PHE A 124 7.42 -10.71 -3.48
C PHE A 124 7.74 -11.75 -2.40
N ASN A 125 6.85 -11.88 -1.43
CA ASN A 125 6.67 -13.16 -0.72
C ASN A 125 5.42 -13.83 -1.28
N PHE A 126 5.62 -14.95 -1.95
CA PHE A 126 4.60 -15.81 -2.53
C PHE A 126 4.16 -16.89 -1.54
N SER A 127 2.88 -17.24 -1.53
CA SER A 127 2.34 -18.38 -0.78
C SER A 127 1.06 -18.90 -1.45
N SER A 128 0.67 -20.14 -1.18
CA SER A 128 -0.62 -20.67 -1.63
C SER A 128 -1.77 -20.07 -0.81
N THR A 129 -2.96 -19.96 -1.41
CA THR A 129 -4.21 -19.69 -0.68
C THR A 129 -4.62 -20.85 0.22
N THR A 130 -4.12 -22.07 -0.06
CA THR A 130 -4.24 -23.22 0.83
C THR A 130 -3.15 -23.18 1.90
N ALA A 131 -3.54 -23.34 3.15
CA ALA A 131 -2.60 -23.29 4.28
C ALA A 131 -1.58 -24.44 4.21
N ASP A 132 -0.33 -24.13 4.56
CA ASP A 132 0.78 -25.08 4.69
C ASP A 132 1.15 -25.85 3.41
N THR A 133 0.75 -25.37 2.23
CA THR A 133 1.20 -25.92 0.94
C THR A 133 2.71 -25.70 0.76
N ASP A 134 3.46 -26.76 0.48
CA ASP A 134 4.90 -26.69 0.15
C ASP A 134 5.08 -26.23 -1.30
N LEU A 135 5.83 -25.15 -1.51
CA LEU A 135 6.09 -24.54 -2.83
C LEU A 135 7.45 -24.92 -3.43
N SER A 136 8.20 -25.82 -2.79
CA SER A 136 9.61 -26.09 -3.16
C SER A 136 9.76 -26.60 -4.59
N ASP A 137 8.76 -27.34 -5.10
CA ASP A 137 8.76 -27.90 -6.45
C ASP A 137 8.13 -26.96 -7.51
N GLU A 138 7.64 -25.79 -7.08
CA GLU A 138 6.92 -24.84 -7.94
C GLU A 138 7.73 -23.57 -8.25
N LEU A 139 8.90 -23.38 -7.63
CA LEU A 139 9.67 -22.13 -7.71
C LEU A 139 9.89 -21.61 -9.14
N ASP A 140 10.19 -22.50 -10.09
CA ASP A 140 10.49 -22.16 -11.48
C ASP A 140 9.25 -21.72 -12.29
N ILE A 141 8.03 -21.93 -11.78
CA ILE A 141 6.78 -21.56 -12.46
C ILE A 141 6.06 -20.38 -11.82
N LEU A 142 6.54 -19.88 -10.67
CA LEU A 142 5.85 -18.84 -9.89
C LEU A 142 5.82 -17.49 -10.61
N GLU A 143 6.86 -17.16 -11.38
CA GLU A 143 6.85 -15.93 -12.19
C GLU A 143 5.67 -15.91 -13.16
N ALA A 144 5.37 -17.03 -13.82
CA ALA A 144 4.25 -17.13 -14.74
C ALA A 144 2.88 -17.07 -14.05
N GLN A 145 2.84 -17.13 -12.71
CA GLN A 145 1.61 -16.93 -11.91
C GLN A 145 1.35 -15.45 -11.60
N LEU A 146 2.25 -14.56 -12.04
CA LEU A 146 2.11 -13.12 -11.99
C LEU A 146 2.02 -12.57 -13.40
N THR A 147 0.95 -11.85 -13.72
CA THR A 147 0.91 -10.99 -14.91
C THR A 147 1.06 -9.56 -14.46
N ILE A 148 2.10 -8.88 -14.96
CA ILE A 148 2.36 -7.48 -14.65
C ILE A 148 2.00 -6.66 -15.88
N SER A 149 1.14 -5.67 -15.69
CA SER A 149 0.73 -4.71 -16.71
C SER A 149 0.75 -3.28 -16.15
N MET A 150 0.43 -2.30 -16.98
CA MET A 150 0.28 -0.92 -16.53
C MET A 150 -1.20 -0.59 -16.45
N PHE A 151 -1.58 0.18 -15.42
CA PHE A 151 -2.91 0.71 -15.25
C PHE A 151 -3.29 1.55 -16.47
N ASP A 152 -4.35 1.16 -17.15
CA ASP A 152 -4.81 1.78 -18.39
C ASP A 152 -6.26 2.30 -18.32
N GLU A 153 -6.89 2.19 -17.15
CA GLU A 153 -8.23 2.72 -16.95
C GLU A 153 -8.23 4.26 -16.85
N PRO A 154 -9.33 4.93 -17.22
CA PRO A 154 -9.48 6.36 -16.97
C PRO A 154 -9.42 6.66 -15.47
N LEU A 155 -8.63 7.67 -15.11
CA LEU A 155 -8.62 8.18 -13.74
C LEU A 155 -9.98 8.77 -13.38
N VAL A 156 -10.54 8.30 -12.27
CA VAL A 156 -11.80 8.73 -11.67
C VAL A 156 -11.45 9.65 -10.51
N ALA A 157 -11.96 10.89 -10.54
CA ALA A 157 -11.78 11.80 -9.42
C ALA A 157 -12.50 11.26 -8.17
N HIS A 158 -11.91 11.48 -7.00
CA HIS A 158 -12.60 11.24 -5.73
C HIS A 158 -13.92 12.03 -5.69
N VAL A 159 -14.95 11.41 -5.14
CA VAL A 159 -16.24 12.05 -4.88
C VAL A 159 -16.51 11.95 -3.39
N ASP A 160 -16.64 13.10 -2.76
CA ASP A 160 -17.02 13.20 -1.36
C ASP A 160 -18.49 12.85 -1.17
N GLU A 161 -18.74 11.95 -0.22
CA GLU A 161 -20.07 11.57 0.24
C GLU A 161 -20.26 11.96 1.70
N ALA A 162 -21.52 12.08 2.12
CA ALA A 162 -21.83 12.29 3.53
C ALA A 162 -21.21 11.18 4.39
N LEU A 163 -20.68 11.56 5.56
CA LEU A 163 -20.03 10.63 6.49
C LEU A 163 -20.94 9.44 6.78
N ASN A 164 -20.48 8.26 6.41
CA ASN A 164 -21.13 6.99 6.65
C ASN A 164 -20.12 5.98 7.17
N PHE A 165 -20.61 4.89 7.75
CA PHE A 165 -19.78 3.86 8.38
C PHE A 165 -20.20 2.47 7.94
N VAL A 166 -19.21 1.60 7.79
CA VAL A 166 -19.38 0.16 7.58
C VAL A 166 -18.66 -0.62 8.69
N THR A 167 -19.11 -1.85 8.98
CA THR A 167 -18.42 -2.72 9.95
C THR A 167 -17.01 -3.03 9.46
N GLY A 168 -16.01 -2.78 10.30
CA GLY A 168 -14.61 -3.07 9.98
C GLY A 168 -13.67 -1.95 10.37
N TYR A 169 -12.43 -2.05 9.91
CA TYR A 169 -11.40 -1.06 10.16
C TYR A 169 -10.37 -1.00 9.02
N TYR A 170 -9.80 0.18 8.82
CA TYR A 170 -8.59 0.37 8.01
C TYR A 170 -7.37 -0.14 8.77
N GLU A 171 -6.58 -0.99 8.11
CA GLU A 171 -5.31 -1.54 8.59
C GLU A 171 -4.13 -0.91 7.83
N ASP A 172 -2.96 -0.86 8.45
CA ASP A 172 -1.77 -0.25 7.84
C ASP A 172 -1.39 -0.91 6.51
N GLY A 173 -1.23 -0.09 5.47
CA GLY A 173 -0.87 -0.49 4.10
C GLY A 173 -1.79 -1.52 3.46
N LYS A 174 -3.07 -1.52 3.84
CA LYS A 174 -4.14 -2.12 3.06
C LYS A 174 -4.74 -1.09 2.09
N THR A 175 -5.30 -1.59 1.00
CA THR A 175 -6.07 -0.81 0.01
C THR A 175 -7.58 -0.95 0.19
N SER A 176 -8.00 -1.69 1.21
CA SER A 176 -9.40 -1.99 1.49
C SER A 176 -9.63 -2.09 2.99
N ILE A 177 -10.90 -1.92 3.38
CA ILE A 177 -11.35 -2.08 4.76
C ILE A 177 -11.25 -3.57 5.13
N THR A 178 -10.68 -3.85 6.30
CA THR A 178 -10.74 -5.20 6.88
C THR A 178 -12.14 -5.42 7.43
N THR A 179 -12.89 -6.31 6.78
CA THR A 179 -14.28 -6.67 7.13
C THR A 179 -14.36 -8.10 7.65
N GLY A 180 -15.49 -8.47 8.26
CA GLY A 180 -15.73 -9.81 8.79
C GLY A 180 -16.74 -9.82 9.94
N ASP A 181 -17.00 -11.01 10.50
CA ASP A 181 -18.09 -11.24 11.45
C ASP A 181 -17.63 -11.52 12.90
N THR A 182 -16.33 -11.38 13.17
CA THR A 182 -15.77 -11.65 14.51
C THR A 182 -16.11 -10.53 15.49
N ASP A 183 -16.19 -10.86 16.78
CA ASP A 183 -16.44 -9.88 17.86
C ASP A 183 -15.43 -8.73 17.85
N PHE A 184 -14.16 -9.02 17.51
CA PHE A 184 -13.13 -8.01 17.37
C PHE A 184 -13.45 -7.02 16.25
N ILE A 185 -13.78 -7.52 15.05
CA ILE A 185 -14.06 -6.68 13.87
C ILE A 185 -15.34 -5.86 14.10
N LYS A 186 -16.37 -6.47 14.68
CA LYS A 186 -17.62 -5.81 15.03
C LYS A 186 -17.45 -4.69 16.06
N GLY A 187 -16.35 -4.69 16.81
CA GLY A 187 -15.98 -3.61 17.72
C GLY A 187 -15.55 -2.31 17.03
N PHE A 188 -15.41 -2.30 15.71
CA PHE A 188 -14.96 -1.16 14.91
C PHE A 188 -15.92 -0.84 13.77
N ALA A 189 -15.98 0.44 13.44
CA ALA A 189 -16.65 0.95 12.24
C ALA A 189 -15.69 1.81 11.43
N ALA A 190 -15.54 1.51 10.14
CA ALA A 190 -14.71 2.25 9.21
C ALA A 190 -15.58 3.26 8.44
N SER A 191 -15.15 4.51 8.34
CA SER A 191 -15.88 5.51 7.55
C SER A 191 -15.60 5.38 6.05
N ASN A 192 -16.43 6.03 5.22
CA ASN A 192 -16.00 6.41 3.87
C ASN A 192 -14.77 7.35 3.91
N VAL A 193 -14.07 7.45 2.77
CA VAL A 193 -12.97 8.40 2.58
C VAL A 193 -13.54 9.79 2.34
N LEU A 194 -12.94 10.79 2.96
CA LEU A 194 -13.27 12.21 2.83
C LEU A 194 -12.03 12.98 2.40
N SER A 195 -12.18 13.88 1.44
CA SER A 195 -11.13 14.80 1.05
C SER A 195 -10.95 15.92 2.07
N LYS A 196 -9.78 16.55 2.05
CA LYS A 196 -9.50 17.78 2.81
C LYS A 196 -10.51 18.90 2.48
N ALA A 197 -10.95 18.99 1.23
CA ALA A 197 -11.93 19.98 0.78
C ALA A 197 -13.30 19.79 1.44
N SER A 198 -13.68 18.57 1.85
CA SER A 198 -14.90 18.33 2.65
C SER A 198 -14.89 19.02 4.01
N PHE A 199 -13.73 19.46 4.48
CA PHE A 199 -13.54 20.15 5.74
C PHE A 199 -13.30 21.65 5.56
N ASP A 200 -13.51 22.21 4.36
CA ASP A 200 -13.39 23.65 4.13
C ASP A 200 -14.34 24.42 5.05
N GLY A 201 -13.77 25.27 5.91
CA GLY A 201 -14.52 26.03 6.91
C GLY A 201 -14.79 25.28 8.22
N ILE A 202 -14.32 24.03 8.37
CA ILE A 202 -14.37 23.26 9.62
C ILE A 202 -13.04 23.42 10.37
N GLU A 203 -13.09 23.89 11.62
CA GLU A 203 -11.90 24.08 12.47
C GLU A 203 -11.56 22.82 13.28
N SER A 204 -12.58 22.08 13.72
CA SER A 204 -12.35 20.89 14.53
C SER A 204 -13.45 19.83 14.40
N ILE A 205 -13.10 18.60 14.78
CA ILE A 205 -14.02 17.48 14.94
C ILE A 205 -14.18 17.22 16.43
N THR A 206 -15.42 17.12 16.91
CA THR A 206 -15.72 16.71 18.28
C THR A 206 -16.36 15.31 18.29
N ILE A 207 -15.81 14.42 19.11
CA ILE A 207 -16.26 13.04 19.28
C ILE A 207 -17.11 12.96 20.54
N ALA A 208 -18.27 12.31 20.46
CA ALA A 208 -19.14 12.11 21.61
C ALA A 208 -18.46 11.27 22.72
N ASP A 209 -18.83 11.56 23.98
CA ASP A 209 -18.36 10.79 25.13
C ASP A 209 -18.68 9.30 25.00
N GLY A 210 -17.76 8.45 25.45
CA GLY A 210 -17.89 6.99 25.32
C GLY A 210 -17.46 6.45 23.96
N TYR A 211 -16.91 7.29 23.09
CA TYR A 211 -16.35 6.89 21.80
C TYR A 211 -14.93 7.43 21.61
N GLN A 212 -14.22 6.81 20.68
CA GLN A 212 -12.90 7.21 20.23
C GLN A 212 -12.78 6.97 18.73
N LEU A 213 -11.93 7.74 18.05
CA LEU A 213 -11.56 7.44 16.68
C LEU A 213 -10.05 7.39 16.48
N LYS A 214 -9.63 6.68 15.44
CA LYS A 214 -8.33 6.91 14.80
C LYS A 214 -8.56 7.60 13.47
N VAL A 215 -7.76 8.61 13.20
CA VAL A 215 -7.63 9.22 11.88
C VAL A 215 -6.71 8.34 11.03
N ILE A 216 -7.17 8.06 9.82
CA ILE A 216 -6.52 7.24 8.81
C ILE A 216 -6.19 8.16 7.65
N TYR A 217 -4.92 8.39 7.38
CA TYR A 217 -4.50 9.17 6.22
C TYR A 217 -4.42 8.27 4.99
N ILE A 218 -5.03 8.71 3.90
CA ILE A 218 -5.24 7.93 2.69
C ILE A 218 -4.55 8.64 1.52
N GLY A 219 -3.83 7.85 0.71
CA GLY A 219 -3.42 8.25 -0.63
C GLY A 219 -4.45 7.77 -1.64
N TYR A 220 -4.69 8.54 -2.70
CA TYR A 220 -5.57 8.16 -3.78
C TYR A 220 -4.85 8.33 -5.11
N ASP A 221 -4.63 7.22 -5.80
CA ASP A 221 -3.86 7.15 -7.03
C ASP A 221 -4.30 5.92 -7.83
N HIS A 222 -4.30 5.99 -9.17
CA HIS A 222 -4.76 4.92 -10.06
C HIS A 222 -6.11 4.30 -9.62
N ASN A 223 -7.09 5.13 -9.26
CA ASN A 223 -8.41 4.73 -8.74
C ASN A 223 -8.41 3.89 -7.46
N VAL A 224 -7.27 3.82 -6.73
CA VAL A 224 -7.11 3.01 -5.52
C VAL A 224 -6.81 3.89 -4.30
N TYR A 225 -7.58 3.68 -3.24
CA TYR A 225 -7.27 4.23 -1.91
C TYR A 225 -6.23 3.35 -1.21
N SER A 226 -5.19 3.96 -0.66
CA SER A 226 -4.11 3.28 0.06
C SER A 226 -3.90 3.88 1.44
N VAL A 227 -3.91 3.07 2.50
CA VAL A 227 -3.65 3.54 3.87
C VAL A 227 -2.18 3.91 4.03
N MET A 228 -1.92 5.21 4.26
CA MET A 228 -0.57 5.74 4.41
C MET A 228 -0.12 5.77 5.87
N LEU A 229 -0.99 6.22 6.77
CA LEU A 229 -0.70 6.39 8.19
C LEU A 229 -1.97 6.22 9.02
N ARG A 230 -1.81 5.65 10.21
CA ARG A 230 -2.87 5.52 11.21
C ARG A 230 -2.42 6.16 12.51
N THR A 231 -3.28 6.99 13.08
CA THR A 231 -3.02 7.62 14.38
C THR A 231 -3.34 6.68 15.55
N GLY A 232 -2.99 7.11 16.77
CA GLY A 232 -3.51 6.52 17.99
C GLY A 232 -5.00 6.84 18.20
N ASN A 233 -5.62 6.24 19.22
CA ASN A 233 -6.99 6.58 19.56
C ASN A 233 -7.07 8.03 20.07
N MET A 234 -8.01 8.78 19.54
CA MET A 234 -8.32 10.15 19.90
C MET A 234 -9.75 10.22 20.48
N THR A 235 -9.94 11.14 21.42
CA THR A 235 -11.24 11.42 22.09
C THR A 235 -11.40 12.92 22.23
N GLY A 236 -12.64 13.41 22.37
CA GLY A 236 -12.89 14.84 22.52
C GLY A 236 -12.72 15.60 21.21
N SER A 237 -12.03 16.75 21.24
CA SER A 237 -11.87 17.64 20.09
C SER A 237 -10.53 17.42 19.38
N ILE A 238 -10.56 17.38 18.05
CA ILE A 238 -9.42 17.27 17.14
C ILE A 238 -9.42 18.50 16.26
N VAL A 239 -8.36 19.31 16.35
CA VAL A 239 -8.18 20.50 15.54
C VAL A 239 -7.68 20.10 14.14
N LEU A 240 -8.28 20.66 13.09
CA LEU A 240 -7.98 20.38 11.69
C LEU A 240 -7.03 21.44 11.09
N ASP A 241 -5.89 21.66 11.73
CA ASP A 241 -4.89 22.63 11.30
C ASP A 241 -3.87 22.05 10.29
N GLU A 242 -2.88 22.86 9.89
CA GLU A 242 -1.80 22.40 9.00
C GLU A 242 -1.01 21.22 9.58
N ALA A 243 -0.87 21.13 10.91
CA ALA A 243 -0.16 20.03 11.55
C ALA A 243 -0.98 18.73 11.52
N PHE A 244 -2.32 18.84 11.61
CA PHE A 244 -3.22 17.72 11.40
C PHE A 244 -3.13 17.18 9.97
N TRP A 245 -3.18 18.07 8.96
CA TRP A 245 -3.20 17.63 7.56
C TRP A 245 -1.83 17.21 7.05
N GLY A 246 -0.76 17.93 7.42
CA GLY A 246 0.54 17.78 6.77
C GLY A 246 0.40 17.85 5.26
N ASP A 247 0.96 16.85 4.57
CA ASP A 247 0.90 16.69 3.11
C ASP A 247 -0.26 15.78 2.64
N TYR A 248 -1.17 15.38 3.55
CA TYR A 248 -2.26 14.46 3.21
C TYR A 248 -3.51 15.20 2.71
N GLU A 249 -4.11 14.65 1.66
CA GLU A 249 -5.32 15.22 1.02
C GLU A 249 -6.61 14.45 1.34
N TYR A 250 -6.51 13.24 1.88
CA TYR A 250 -7.65 12.40 2.20
C TYR A 250 -7.53 11.76 3.57
N VAL A 251 -8.65 11.68 4.28
CA VAL A 251 -8.77 11.00 5.57
C VAL A 251 -9.96 10.05 5.58
N ALA A 252 -9.85 9.01 6.40
CA ALA A 252 -10.96 8.18 6.84
C ALA A 252 -10.82 7.93 8.34
N PHE A 253 -11.81 7.26 8.93
CA PHE A 253 -11.92 7.10 10.38
C PHE A 253 -12.14 5.63 10.75
N ASN A 254 -11.36 5.15 11.73
CA ASN A 254 -11.71 3.95 12.50
C ASN A 254 -12.38 4.38 13.79
N PHE A 255 -13.68 4.16 13.91
CA PHE A 255 -14.49 4.52 15.06
C PHE A 255 -14.72 3.32 15.98
N SER A 256 -14.69 3.54 17.29
CA SER A 256 -14.96 2.49 18.29
C SER A 256 -15.54 3.08 19.58
N SER A 257 -16.22 2.25 20.37
CA SER A 257 -16.74 2.63 21.70
C SER A 257 -15.73 2.38 22.82
N VAL A 258 -15.94 3.05 23.95
CA VAL A 258 -15.16 2.93 25.18
C VAL A 258 -16.12 2.74 26.38
N PRO A 259 -16.20 1.53 26.99
CA PRO A 259 -15.50 0.30 26.62
C PRO A 259 -15.97 -0.25 25.26
N SER A 260 -15.13 -1.08 24.63
CA SER A 260 -15.44 -1.68 23.33
C SER A 260 -16.73 -2.51 23.38
N SER A 261 -17.57 -2.33 22.36
CA SER A 261 -18.83 -3.03 22.14
C SER A 261 -19.05 -3.27 20.65
N ASP A 262 -19.91 -4.23 20.30
CA ASP A 262 -20.37 -4.42 18.93
C ASP A 262 -21.07 -3.15 18.40
N LEU A 263 -20.59 -2.62 17.27
CA LEU A 263 -21.12 -1.45 16.58
C LEU A 263 -21.93 -1.80 15.32
N SER A 264 -21.94 -3.06 14.89
CA SER A 264 -22.53 -3.49 13.62
C SER A 264 -24.04 -3.25 13.55
N GLY A 265 -24.72 -3.17 14.70
CA GLY A 265 -26.15 -2.87 14.82
C GLY A 265 -26.50 -1.37 14.84
N VAL A 266 -25.51 -0.47 14.87
CA VAL A 266 -25.72 0.98 15.09
C VAL A 266 -24.96 1.88 14.10
N LEU A 267 -24.46 1.32 12.99
CA LEU A 267 -23.63 2.04 12.00
C LEU A 267 -24.27 3.34 11.51
N GLU A 268 -25.57 3.31 11.19
CA GLU A 268 -26.32 4.47 10.67
C GLU A 268 -26.43 5.63 11.66
N THR A 269 -26.26 5.37 12.97
CA THR A 269 -26.32 6.43 13.99
C THR A 269 -24.96 7.00 14.32
N LEU A 270 -23.86 6.32 13.95
CA LEU A 270 -22.50 6.74 14.29
C LEU A 270 -22.10 8.12 13.75
N PRO A 271 -22.54 8.58 12.55
CA PRO A 271 -22.22 9.94 12.11
C PRO A 271 -22.68 11.02 13.08
N SER A 272 -23.77 10.79 13.83
CA SER A 272 -24.25 11.75 14.84
C SER A 272 -23.36 11.89 16.08
N TYR A 273 -22.39 10.97 16.27
CA TYR A 273 -21.39 11.02 17.33
C TYR A 273 -20.11 11.75 16.92
N VAL A 274 -20.06 12.28 15.70
CA VAL A 274 -18.97 13.07 15.15
C VAL A 274 -19.53 14.43 14.74
N THR A 275 -19.17 15.48 15.48
CA THR A 275 -19.62 16.86 15.19
C THR A 275 -18.51 17.64 14.52
N PHE A 276 -18.77 18.16 13.32
CA PHE A 276 -17.90 19.12 12.64
C PHE A 276 -18.20 20.53 13.18
N VAL A 277 -17.18 21.21 13.67
CA VAL A 277 -17.28 22.55 14.27
C VAL A 277 -16.71 23.55 13.27
N ASP A 278 -17.57 24.45 12.81
CA ASP A 278 -17.19 25.52 11.89
C ASP A 278 -16.16 26.47 12.52
N ALA A 279 -15.25 26.99 11.70
CA ALA A 279 -14.34 28.06 12.08
C ALA A 279 -15.15 29.31 12.46
N VAL A 280 -14.78 29.94 13.58
CA VAL A 280 -15.38 31.22 13.97
C VAL A 280 -14.86 32.32 13.04
N ALA A 281 -15.76 32.86 12.23
CA ALA A 281 -15.48 33.98 11.31
C ALA A 281 -15.08 35.28 12.03
#